data_AF-A0A521ZE59-F1
#
_entry.id   AF-A0A521ZE59-F1
#
_cell.length_a   1.000
_cell.length_b   1.000
_cell.length_c   1.000
_cell.angle_alpha   90.00
_cell.angle_beta   90.00
_cell.angle_gamma   90.00
#
_symmetry.space_group_name_H-M   'P 1'
#
loop_
_entity.id
_entity.type
_entity.pdbx_description
1 polymer ?
#
loop_
_entity_poly.entity_id
_entity_poly.type
_entity_poly.pdbx_seq_one_letter_code
_entity_poly.pdbx_strand_id
1 'polypeptide(L)' 'MFEALQARALAQGLSLRQPPDEPTTCCGRGCNGCVWEGFYAAATYWRDEALLILSD' A
#
# COMPACT_ATOMS: atom_id res chain seq x y z
N MET A 1 -7.11 1.60 -5.18
CA MET A 1 -5.97 2.55 -5.01
C MET A 1 -4.67 1.95 -5.53
N PHE A 2 -4.19 0.84 -4.95
CA PHE A 2 -2.90 0.23 -5.34
C PHE A 2 -2.83 -0.12 -6.83
N GLU A 3 -3.87 -0.76 -7.38
CA GLU A 3 -3.93 -1.08 -8.81
C GLU A 3 -3.88 0.16 -9.70
N ALA A 4 -4.53 1.25 -9.31
CA ALA A 4 -4.52 2.48 -10.08
C ALA A 4 -3.12 3.13 -10.13
N LEU A 5 -2.38 3.11 -9.01
CA LEU A 5 -1.01 3.61 -8.95
C LEU A 5 -0.04 2.69 -9.70
N GLN A 6 -0.21 1.37 -9.60
CA GLN A 6 0.56 0.40 -10.39
C GLN A 6 0.31 0.56 -11.89
N ALA A 7 -0.94 0.66 -12.32
CA ALA A 7 -1.29 0.88 -13.72
C ALA A 7 -0.71 2.20 -14.26
N ARG A 8 -0.74 3.26 -13.44
CA ARG A 8 -0.13 4.55 -13.81
C ARG A 8 1.39 4.43 -13.96
N ALA A 9 2.06 3.76 -13.02
CA ALA A 9 3.51 3.54 -13.11
C ALA A 9 3.88 2.75 -14.37
N LEU A 10 3.15 1.66 -14.65
CA LEU A 10 3.33 0.87 -15.86
C LEU A 10 3.15 1.70 -17.13
N ALA A 11 2.16 2.59 -17.17
CA ALA A 11 1.94 3.51 -18.30
C ALA A 11 3.10 4.50 -18.50
N GLN A 12 3.84 4.84 -17.43
CA GLN A 12 5.04 5.69 -17.47
C GLN A 12 6.34 4.87 -17.64
N GLY A 13 6.26 3.55 -17.77
CA GLY A 13 7.43 2.67 -17.84
C GLY A 13 8.19 2.52 -16.52
N LEU A 14 7.57 2.93 -15.41
CA LEU A 14 8.11 2.83 -14.05
C LEU A 14 7.62 1.55 -13.38
N SER A 15 8.42 1.02 -12.47
CA SER A 15 8.06 -0.15 -11.66
C SER A 15 7.93 0.25 -10.19
N LEU A 16 6.77 -0.04 -9.60
CA LEU A 16 6.56 0.13 -8.16
C LEU A 16 6.74 -1.21 -7.44
N ARG A 17 7.23 -1.14 -6.20
CA ARG A 17 7.26 -2.31 -5.30
C ARG A 17 5.86 -2.92 -5.16
N GLN A 18 5.76 -4.21 -4.83
CA GLN A 18 4.44 -4.81 -4.60
C GLN A 18 3.73 -4.15 -3.41
N PRO A 19 2.42 -3.86 -3.52
CA PRO A 19 1.64 -3.34 -2.40
C PRO A 19 1.54 -4.39 -1.29
N PRO A 20 1.29 -3.97 -0.04
CA PRO A 20 1.02 -4.90 1.05
C PRO A 20 -0.29 -5.68 0.81
N ASP A 21 -0.31 -6.95 1.21
CA ASP A 21 -1.50 -7.80 1.13
C ASP A 21 -2.53 -7.40 2.19
N GLU A 22 -3.80 -7.34 1.80
CA GLU A 22 -4.89 -7.01 2.71
C GLU A 22 -5.14 -8.18 3.69
N PRO A 23 -5.18 -7.91 5.01
CA PRO A 23 -5.50 -8.94 5.99
C PRO A 23 -6.90 -9.51 5.77
N THR A 24 -7.03 -10.83 5.83
CA THR A 24 -8.33 -11.52 5.68
C THR A 24 -9.06 -11.76 7.00
N THR A 25 -8.40 -11.49 8.13
CA THR A 25 -8.97 -11.73 9.46
C THR A 25 -8.72 -10.54 10.39
N CYS A 26 -9.71 -10.22 11.21
CA CYS A 26 -9.54 -9.27 12.30
C CYS A 26 -9.05 -10.01 13.56
N CYS A 27 -8.07 -9.42 14.25
CA CYS A 27 -7.47 -10.00 15.44
C CYS A 27 -8.42 -10.09 16.66
N GLY A 28 -9.58 -9.40 16.61
CA GLY A 28 -10.64 -9.45 17.62
C GLY A 28 -10.29 -8.82 18.98
N ARG A 29 -9.11 -8.22 19.12
CA ARG A 29 -8.58 -7.67 20.39
C ARG A 29 -8.62 -6.13 20.47
N GLY A 30 -9.32 -5.49 19.54
CA GLY A 30 -9.27 -4.05 19.30
C GLY A 30 -8.23 -3.67 18.25
N CYS A 31 -8.14 -2.38 17.90
CA CYS A 31 -7.30 -1.91 16.80
C CYS A 31 -5.82 -1.77 17.19
N ASN A 32 -5.51 -1.48 18.45
CA ASN A 32 -4.14 -1.31 18.92
C ASN A 32 -3.38 -2.63 18.87
N GLY A 33 -2.28 -2.66 18.13
CA GLY A 33 -1.48 -3.85 17.86
C GLY A 33 -2.17 -4.86 16.93
N CYS A 34 -3.22 -4.47 16.21
CA CYS A 34 -3.90 -5.38 15.29
C CYS A 34 -3.17 -5.48 13.95
N VAL A 35 -3.37 -6.60 13.24
CA VAL A 35 -2.84 -6.79 11.88
C VAL A 35 -3.25 -5.65 10.92
N TRP A 36 -4.44 -5.08 11.14
CA TRP A 36 -4.94 -3.93 10.40
C TRP A 36 -4.13 -2.66 10.62
N GLU A 37 -3.62 -2.41 11.83
CA GLU A 37 -2.78 -1.26 12.11
C GLU A 37 -1.46 -1.34 11.31
N GLY A 38 -0.83 -2.52 11.34
CA GLY A 38 0.38 -2.77 10.54
C GLY A 38 0.12 -2.66 9.04
N PHE A 39 -1.01 -3.19 8.56
CA PHE A 39 -1.40 -3.07 7.16
C PHE A 39 -1.60 -1.61 6.75
N TYR A 40 -2.34 -0.81 7.52
CA TYR A 40 -2.58 0.60 7.18
C TYR A 40 -1.28 1.42 7.20
N ALA A 41 -0.37 1.15 8.14
CA ALA A 41 0.95 1.77 8.16
C ALA A 41 1.76 1.42 6.90
N ALA A 42 1.82 0.13 6.55
CA ALA A 42 2.52 -0.33 5.35
C ALA A 42 1.90 0.21 4.05
N ALA A 43 0.56 0.27 3.98
CA ALA A 43 -0.21 0.79 2.86
C ALA A 43 0.04 2.29 2.65
N THR A 44 0.09 3.05 3.74
CA THR A 44 0.38 4.49 3.73
C THR A 44 1.79 4.73 3.22
N TYR A 45 2.77 4.03 3.80
CA TYR A 45 4.16 4.13 3.38
C TYR A 45 4.35 3.78 1.89
N TRP A 46 3.76 2.66 1.44
CA TRP A 46 3.78 2.25 0.03
C TRP A 46 3.21 3.32 -0.90
N ARG A 47 2.05 3.90 -0.54
CA ARG A 47 1.41 4.95 -1.34
C ARG A 47 2.30 6.18 -1.45
N ASP A 48 2.89 6.62 -0.34
CA ASP A 48 3.70 7.83 -0.32
C ASP A 48 4.96 7.65 -1.16
N GLU A 49 5.63 6.50 -1.09
CA GLU A 49 6.72 6.15 -2.01
C GLU A 49 6.27 6.11 -3.48
N ALA A 50 5.13 5.48 -3.78
CA ALA A 50 4.61 5.41 -5.13
C ALA A 50 4.32 6.79 -5.71
N LEU A 51 3.73 7.69 -4.92
CA LEU A 51 3.44 9.05 -5.34
C LEU A 51 4.72 9.87 -5.56
N LEU A 52 5.76 9.65 -4.74
CA LEU A 52 7.07 10.28 -4.97
C LEU A 52 7.68 9.84 -6.30
N ILE A 53 7.63 8.54 -6.62
CA ILE A 53 8.13 8.00 -7.90
C ILE A 53 7.33 8.53 -9.09
N LEU A 54 6.02 8.73 -8.96
CA LEU A 54 5.12 9.16 -10.04
C LEU A 54 5.06 10.68 -10.25
N SER A 55 5.69 11.46 -9.36
CA SER A 55 5.70 12.93 -9.42
C SER A 55 6.97 13.49 -10.09
N ASP A 56 7.88 12.63 -10.51
CA ASP A 56 9.01 12.92 -11.41
C ASP A 56 8.57 12.74 -12.87
#